data_AF-A0AAD4BW49-F1
#
_entry.id   AF-A0AAD4BW49-F1
#
_cell.length_a   1.000
_cell.length_b   1.000
_cell.length_c   1.000
_cell.angle_alpha   90.00
_cell.angle_beta   90.00
_cell.angle_gamma   90.00
#
_symmetry.space_group_name_H-M   'P 1'
#
loop_
_entity.id
_entity.type
_entity.pdbx_description
1 polymer ?
#
loop_
_entity_poly.entity_id
_entity_poly.type
_entity_poly.pdbx_seq_one_letter_code
_entity_poly.pdbx_strand_id
1 'polypeptide(L)'
;MLLQELWIGMEQENTIIFKLEDLIEKDQEPTCIIIQQIHVVLMKLWTTCWHKVSDCPQCITDPIEAALALMTLNQDGFFKEPKDMIKIISKLEYCMCLIILKEIRAQATDTEAWTSLKYKGSSIAFANLCDMFQNMENNLITIWKDKILHGLPLRVDYQDLVDDPSNTDISYSFLFDPKNICFQDHIHLVCTVIEGQGEFSRFLLQQKHDGKPIWNHAALSDWLQDYAALQKLLLLCAEMLSGAPARGTELTATIYCNTQTQPIHNLMVFGQHMTLHCQYSKTSAMMGHNKLIPHSLDAITSDILIQDLALARPFAQLAALNQKDIICTKHMRIKGASTISSYPIHTPLIYAQNQRTIK
;
A
#
# COMPACT_ATOMS: atom_id res chain seq x y z
N MET A 1 38.04 -1.41 -7.65
CA MET A 1 37.97 0.07 -7.57
C MET A 1 36.60 0.62 -7.15
N LEU A 2 35.55 0.66 -7.99
CA LEU A 2 34.29 1.36 -7.63
C LEU A 2 33.57 0.85 -6.36
N LEU A 3 33.53 -0.46 -6.11
CA LEU A 3 32.81 -0.99 -4.93
C LEU A 3 33.54 -0.73 -3.61
N GLN A 4 34.88 -0.72 -3.61
CA GLN A 4 35.69 -0.47 -2.40
C GLN A 4 35.57 0.97 -1.91
N GLU A 5 35.52 1.91 -2.86
CA GLU A 5 35.32 3.34 -2.57
C GLU A 5 33.88 3.66 -2.14
N LEU A 6 32.91 2.81 -2.48
CA LEU A 6 31.51 2.94 -2.04
C LEU A 6 31.23 2.24 -0.70
N TRP A 7 32.08 1.29 -0.27
CA TRP A 7 32.01 0.59 1.03
C TRP A 7 32.89 1.24 2.11
N ILE A 8 32.85 2.57 2.19
CA ILE A 8 33.56 3.32 3.24
C ILE A 8 32.90 3.02 4.60
N GLY A 9 33.69 2.52 5.56
CA GLY A 9 33.27 2.28 6.95
C GLY A 9 32.86 0.83 7.29
N MET A 10 33.03 -0.12 6.36
CA MET A 10 32.66 -1.53 6.55
C MET A 10 33.87 -2.47 6.36
N GLU A 11 34.74 -2.54 7.38
CA GLU A 11 36.02 -3.28 7.32
C GLU A 11 35.87 -4.79 7.03
N GLN A 12 34.83 -5.42 7.59
CA GLN A 12 34.57 -6.85 7.37
C GLN A 12 34.11 -7.10 5.93
N GLU A 13 33.31 -6.21 5.38
CA GLU A 13 32.77 -6.25 4.04
C GLU A 13 33.87 -6.06 2.99
N ASN A 14 34.78 -5.11 3.20
CA ASN A 14 35.94 -4.92 2.32
C ASN A 14 36.79 -6.19 2.17
N THR A 15 36.91 -6.99 3.24
CA THR A 15 37.62 -8.29 3.20
C THR A 15 36.97 -9.29 2.23
N ILE A 16 35.64 -9.29 2.12
CA ILE A 16 34.88 -10.17 1.22
C ILE A 16 35.12 -9.77 -0.24
N ILE A 17 35.20 -8.47 -0.53
CA ILE A 17 35.51 -7.95 -1.88
C ILE A 17 36.96 -8.23 -2.24
N PHE A 18 37.92 -7.95 -1.37
CA PHE A 18 39.34 -8.24 -1.62
C PHE A 18 39.58 -9.70 -1.97
N LYS A 19 38.89 -10.61 -1.27
CA LYS A 19 38.94 -12.04 -1.59
C LYS A 19 38.38 -12.34 -2.98
N LEU A 20 37.35 -11.66 -3.44
CA LEU A 20 36.82 -11.84 -4.79
C LEU A 20 37.79 -11.29 -5.85
N GLU A 21 38.37 -10.11 -5.62
CA GLU A 21 39.35 -9.51 -6.54
C GLU A 21 40.59 -10.41 -6.69
N ASP A 22 41.14 -10.91 -5.58
CA ASP A 22 42.27 -11.84 -5.58
C ASP A 22 41.96 -13.14 -6.34
N LEU A 23 40.74 -13.68 -6.20
CA LEU A 23 40.29 -14.87 -6.94
C LEU A 23 40.09 -14.61 -8.44
N ILE A 24 39.72 -13.39 -8.83
CA ILE A 24 39.54 -13.00 -10.25
C ILE A 24 40.90 -12.74 -10.90
N GLU A 25 41.84 -12.13 -10.19
CA GLU A 25 43.20 -11.86 -10.69
C GLU A 25 44.01 -13.15 -10.84
N LYS A 26 43.76 -14.14 -9.98
CA LYS A 26 44.35 -15.49 -10.08
C LYS A 26 43.55 -16.33 -11.07
N ASP A 27 43.86 -16.18 -12.36
CA ASP A 27 43.24 -16.84 -13.54
C ASP A 27 43.33 -18.41 -13.56
N GLN A 28 43.59 -19.06 -12.43
CA GLN A 28 43.75 -20.51 -12.28
C GLN A 28 42.77 -21.15 -11.27
N GLU A 29 41.94 -20.35 -10.60
CA GLU A 29 41.00 -20.88 -9.61
C GLU A 29 39.77 -21.54 -10.25
N PRO A 30 39.27 -22.66 -9.69
CA PRO A 30 38.04 -23.29 -10.18
C PRO A 30 36.86 -22.31 -10.22
N THR A 31 36.15 -22.27 -11.34
CA THR A 31 35.00 -21.38 -11.57
C THR A 31 33.94 -21.47 -10.46
N CYS A 32 33.78 -22.63 -9.82
CA CYS A 32 32.85 -22.83 -8.71
C CYS A 32 33.19 -21.98 -7.47
N ILE A 33 34.47 -21.76 -7.16
CA ILE A 33 34.93 -20.96 -6.02
C ILE A 33 34.63 -19.49 -6.27
N ILE A 34 34.91 -19.01 -7.48
CA ILE A 34 34.59 -17.63 -7.90
C ILE A 34 33.08 -17.40 -7.81
N ILE A 35 32.25 -18.32 -8.34
CA ILE A 35 30.79 -18.21 -8.27
C ILE A 35 30.28 -18.19 -6.82
N GLN A 36 30.88 -18.99 -5.94
CA GLN A 36 30.52 -18.99 -4.51
C GLN A 36 30.87 -17.66 -3.84
N GLN A 37 32.05 -17.10 -4.13
CA GLN A 37 32.44 -15.81 -3.58
C GLN A 37 31.56 -14.67 -4.13
N ILE A 38 31.20 -14.69 -5.41
CA ILE A 38 30.22 -13.76 -6.00
C ILE A 38 28.89 -13.83 -5.25
N HIS A 39 28.39 -15.05 -4.99
CA HIS A 39 27.15 -15.24 -4.24
C HIS A 39 27.21 -14.59 -2.85
N VAL A 40 28.31 -14.77 -2.12
CA VAL A 40 28.51 -14.15 -0.79
C VAL A 40 28.49 -12.62 -0.87
N VAL A 41 29.20 -12.04 -1.84
CA VAL A 41 29.23 -10.57 -2.05
C VAL A 41 27.82 -10.05 -2.36
N LEU A 42 27.13 -10.67 -3.31
CA LEU A 42 25.80 -10.23 -3.75
C LEU A 42 24.75 -10.39 -2.65
N MET A 43 24.76 -11.49 -1.91
CA MET A 43 23.86 -11.69 -0.77
C MET A 43 24.07 -10.61 0.29
N LYS A 44 25.32 -10.30 0.63
CA LYS A 44 25.63 -9.24 1.59
C LYS A 44 25.16 -7.88 1.08
N LEU A 45 25.41 -7.58 -0.19
CA LEU A 45 25.04 -6.31 -0.81
C LEU A 45 23.52 -6.08 -0.83
N TRP A 46 22.75 -7.09 -1.20
CA TRP A 46 21.29 -6.99 -1.37
C TRP A 46 20.46 -7.20 -0.10
N THR A 47 21.04 -7.77 0.96
CA THR A 47 20.35 -7.94 2.25
C THR A 47 20.77 -6.93 3.32
N THR A 48 21.70 -6.03 2.97
CA THR A 48 22.11 -4.92 3.84
C THR A 48 21.22 -3.71 3.61
N CYS A 49 20.74 -3.09 4.69
CA CYS A 49 20.03 -1.82 4.63
C CYS A 49 21.04 -0.67 4.61
N TRP A 50 21.12 0.05 3.49
CA TRP A 50 22.01 1.20 3.30
C TRP A 50 21.33 2.49 3.78
N HIS A 51 21.92 3.15 4.78
CA HIS A 51 21.34 4.36 5.38
C HIS A 51 22.00 5.61 4.78
N LYS A 52 21.21 6.67 4.61
CA LYS A 52 21.75 7.97 4.17
C LYS A 52 22.73 8.52 5.21
N VAL A 53 23.87 9.02 4.74
CA VAL A 53 24.86 9.69 5.59
C VAL A 53 24.41 11.12 5.85
N SER A 54 24.28 11.49 7.13
CA SER A 54 23.81 12.83 7.56
C SER A 54 24.64 13.98 6.97
N ASP A 55 25.94 13.75 6.76
CA ASP A 55 26.90 14.76 6.31
C ASP A 55 26.97 14.88 4.78
N CYS A 56 26.35 13.97 4.03
CA CYS A 56 26.18 14.06 2.58
C CYS A 56 24.80 13.53 2.15
N PRO A 57 23.72 14.31 2.34
CA PRO A 57 22.37 13.87 2.00
C PRO A 57 22.14 13.67 0.49
N GLN A 58 23.05 14.16 -0.34
CA GLN A 58 23.03 14.06 -1.81
C GLN A 58 23.81 12.85 -2.34
N CYS A 59 24.59 12.17 -1.48
CA CYS A 59 25.35 10.99 -1.87
C CYS A 59 24.41 9.79 -2.04
N ILE A 60 24.60 9.01 -3.10
CA ILE A 60 23.95 7.72 -3.29
C ILE A 60 24.67 6.72 -2.39
N THR A 61 24.02 6.28 -1.31
CA THR A 61 24.62 5.41 -0.30
C THR A 61 24.49 3.93 -0.62
N ASP A 62 23.50 3.55 -1.44
CA ASP A 62 23.36 2.18 -1.89
C ASP A 62 24.35 1.91 -3.04
N PRO A 63 25.27 0.95 -2.90
CA PRO A 63 26.29 0.68 -3.92
C PRO A 63 25.71 0.15 -5.25
N ILE A 64 24.54 -0.49 -5.24
CA ILE A 64 23.83 -0.91 -6.45
C ILE A 64 23.21 0.28 -7.14
N GLU A 65 22.58 1.20 -6.41
CA GLU A 65 22.06 2.45 -6.99
C GLU A 65 23.20 3.29 -7.59
N ALA A 66 24.33 3.38 -6.89
CA ALA A 66 25.51 4.10 -7.36
C ALA A 66 26.10 3.43 -8.62
N ALA A 67 26.24 2.10 -8.61
CA ALA A 67 26.71 1.36 -9.78
C ALA A 67 25.75 1.53 -10.97
N LEU A 68 24.43 1.48 -10.74
CA LEU A 68 23.43 1.71 -11.78
C LEU A 68 23.54 3.11 -12.35
N ALA A 69 23.66 4.15 -11.52
CA ALA A 69 23.83 5.53 -11.96
C ALA A 69 25.09 5.69 -12.83
N LEU A 70 26.20 5.06 -12.45
CA LEU A 70 27.44 5.09 -13.24
C LEU A 70 27.32 4.30 -14.54
N MET A 71 26.67 3.13 -14.53
CA MET A 71 26.43 2.32 -15.73
C MET A 71 25.48 2.98 -16.74
N THR A 72 24.66 3.92 -16.26
CA THR A 72 23.70 4.68 -17.08
C THR A 72 24.22 6.06 -17.47
N LEU A 73 25.40 6.47 -16.99
CA LEU A 73 26.05 7.70 -17.41
C LEU A 73 26.75 7.49 -18.77
N ASN A 74 26.54 8.42 -19.69
CA ASN A 74 27.26 8.49 -20.95
C ASN A 74 28.58 9.26 -20.77
N GLN A 75 29.45 9.20 -21.78
CA GLN A 75 30.74 9.92 -21.76
C GLN A 75 30.59 11.45 -21.73
N ASP A 76 29.45 11.96 -22.19
CA ASP A 76 29.09 13.38 -22.17
C ASP A 76 28.52 13.84 -20.81
N GLY A 77 28.43 12.94 -19.83
CA GLY A 77 27.88 13.21 -18.51
C GLY A 77 26.36 13.22 -18.43
N PHE A 78 25.65 12.95 -19.54
CA PHE A 78 24.20 12.79 -19.53
C PHE A 78 23.80 11.33 -19.24
N PHE A 79 22.62 11.13 -18.66
CA PHE A 79 22.08 9.79 -18.47
C PHE A 79 21.54 9.22 -19.78
N LYS A 80 21.64 7.90 -19.92
CA LYS A 80 20.99 7.15 -21.00
C LYS A 80 19.49 7.40 -21.00
N GLU A 81 18.91 7.43 -22.19
CA GLU A 81 17.46 7.44 -22.36
C GLU A 81 16.83 6.20 -21.69
N PRO A 82 15.61 6.30 -21.13
CA PRO A 82 14.99 5.20 -20.38
C PRO A 82 14.99 3.86 -21.14
N LYS A 83 14.75 3.88 -22.45
CA LYS A 83 14.77 2.69 -23.31
C LYS A 83 16.09 1.91 -23.28
N ASP A 84 17.21 2.62 -23.12
CA ASP A 84 18.57 2.05 -23.14
C ASP A 84 19.00 1.57 -21.74
N MET A 85 18.26 1.96 -20.71
CA MET A 85 18.43 1.50 -19.33
C MET A 85 17.71 0.19 -19.02
N ILE A 86 16.57 -0.08 -19.70
CA ILE A 86 15.70 -1.24 -19.43
C ILE A 86 16.50 -2.55 -19.41
N LYS A 87 17.36 -2.76 -20.42
CA LYS A 87 18.14 -4.01 -20.54
C LYS A 87 19.14 -4.19 -19.40
N ILE A 88 19.70 -3.12 -18.86
CA ILE A 88 20.63 -3.16 -17.73
C ILE A 88 19.86 -3.56 -16.47
N ILE A 89 18.75 -2.87 -16.20
CA ILE A 89 17.91 -3.11 -15.02
C ILE A 89 17.33 -4.53 -15.05
N SER A 90 16.79 -4.98 -16.19
CA SER A 90 16.23 -6.34 -16.30
C SER A 90 17.26 -7.45 -16.07
N LYS A 91 18.52 -7.25 -16.51
CA LYS A 91 19.59 -8.21 -16.23
C LYS A 91 19.95 -8.24 -14.75
N LEU A 92 19.98 -7.07 -14.10
CA LEU A 92 20.26 -6.97 -12.67
C LEU A 92 19.13 -7.61 -11.84
N GLU A 93 17.88 -7.31 -12.16
CA GLU A 93 16.68 -7.91 -11.55
C GLU A 93 16.72 -9.44 -11.69
N TYR A 94 17.00 -9.95 -12.89
CA TYR A 94 17.13 -11.38 -13.12
C TYR A 94 18.27 -12.01 -12.29
N CYS A 95 19.42 -11.34 -12.20
CA CYS A 95 20.54 -11.78 -11.38
C CYS A 95 20.16 -11.84 -9.89
N MET A 96 19.47 -10.82 -9.38
CA MET A 96 18.92 -10.78 -8.03
C MET A 96 18.00 -11.98 -7.76
N CYS A 97 17.04 -12.21 -8.65
CA CYS A 97 16.12 -13.35 -8.53
C CYS A 97 16.86 -14.69 -8.48
N LEU A 98 17.88 -14.89 -9.32
CA LEU A 98 18.64 -16.14 -9.35
C LEU A 98 19.44 -16.39 -8.08
N ILE A 99 20.10 -15.37 -7.55
CA ILE A 99 20.90 -15.48 -6.32
C ILE A 99 19.99 -15.71 -5.11
N ILE A 100 18.89 -14.96 -4.99
CA ILE A 100 17.92 -15.16 -3.91
C ILE A 100 17.30 -16.56 -4.01
N LEU A 101 16.94 -17.02 -5.21
CA LEU A 101 16.42 -18.38 -5.41
C LEU A 101 17.45 -19.44 -5.04
N LYS A 102 18.72 -19.25 -5.40
CA LYS A 102 19.82 -20.14 -5.02
C LYS A 102 20.00 -20.17 -3.51
N GLU A 103 19.91 -19.03 -2.84
CA GLU A 103 19.97 -18.94 -1.37
C GLU A 103 18.79 -19.65 -0.72
N ILE A 104 17.56 -19.39 -1.17
CA ILE A 104 16.35 -20.08 -0.68
C ILE A 104 16.52 -21.60 -0.79
N ARG A 105 17.03 -22.08 -1.93
CA ARG A 105 17.28 -23.52 -2.11
C ARG A 105 18.36 -24.06 -1.18
N ALA A 106 19.44 -23.31 -0.96
CA ALA A 106 20.50 -23.71 -0.04
C ALA A 106 20.03 -23.75 1.43
N GLN A 107 19.07 -22.90 1.77
CA GLN A 107 18.49 -22.82 3.11
C GLN A 107 17.30 -23.76 3.34
N ALA A 108 16.79 -24.42 2.29
CA ALA A 108 15.67 -25.32 2.40
C ALA A 108 16.00 -26.49 3.33
N THR A 109 15.13 -26.72 4.32
CA THR A 109 15.25 -27.85 5.25
C THR A 109 14.56 -29.10 4.72
N ASP A 110 13.72 -28.94 3.71
CA ASP A 110 13.01 -29.98 2.98
C ASP A 110 13.27 -29.78 1.48
N THR A 111 13.90 -30.77 0.86
CA THR A 111 14.30 -30.72 -0.56
C THR A 111 13.35 -31.46 -1.49
N GLU A 112 12.34 -32.13 -0.93
CA GLU A 112 11.32 -32.84 -1.70
C GLU A 112 10.09 -31.95 -1.90
N ALA A 113 9.52 -31.42 -0.81
CA ALA A 113 8.30 -30.62 -0.88
C ALA A 113 8.56 -29.10 -0.75
N TRP A 114 9.79 -28.67 -0.46
CA TRP A 114 10.20 -27.25 -0.38
C TRP A 114 9.33 -26.42 0.56
N THR A 115 8.83 -27.04 1.63
CA THR A 115 7.84 -26.45 2.54
C THR A 115 8.45 -25.64 3.68
N SER A 116 9.77 -25.71 3.87
CA SER A 116 10.46 -25.04 4.97
C SER A 116 11.89 -24.66 4.63
N LEU A 117 12.38 -23.56 5.22
CA LEU A 117 13.75 -23.08 5.10
C LEU A 117 14.26 -22.51 6.42
N LYS A 118 15.59 -22.44 6.58
CA LYS A 118 16.24 -21.70 7.67
C LYS A 118 16.58 -20.28 7.23
N TYR A 119 16.10 -19.29 7.97
CA TYR A 119 16.48 -17.90 7.76
C TYR A 119 16.97 -17.30 9.07
N LYS A 120 18.22 -16.82 9.08
CA LYS A 120 18.88 -16.23 10.26
C LYS A 120 18.81 -17.13 11.51
N GLY A 121 18.88 -18.45 11.33
CA GLY A 121 18.81 -19.44 12.42
C GLY A 121 17.39 -19.84 12.83
N SER A 122 16.36 -19.16 12.33
CA SER A 122 14.95 -19.51 12.56
C SER A 122 14.42 -20.39 11.42
N SER A 123 13.63 -21.41 11.77
CA SER A 123 12.90 -22.19 10.78
C SER A 123 11.66 -21.42 10.33
N ILE A 124 11.48 -21.23 9.02
CA ILE A 124 10.31 -20.64 8.40
C ILE A 124 9.63 -21.74 7.59
N ALA A 125 8.39 -22.06 7.94
CA ALA A 125 7.55 -22.95 7.16
C ALA A 125 6.60 -22.15 6.27
N PHE A 126 6.30 -22.67 5.08
CA PHE A 126 5.29 -22.12 4.19
C PHE A 126 3.91 -22.06 4.87
N ALA A 127 3.59 -23.06 5.70
CA ALA A 127 2.38 -23.06 6.51
C ALA A 127 2.26 -21.81 7.40
N ASN A 128 3.36 -21.31 7.96
CA ASN A 128 3.34 -20.09 8.78
C ASN A 128 2.99 -18.84 7.96
N LEU A 129 3.29 -18.82 6.65
CA LEU A 129 2.85 -17.75 5.75
C LEU A 129 1.34 -17.83 5.51
N CYS A 130 0.80 -19.04 5.34
CA CYS A 130 -0.64 -19.24 5.27
C CYS A 130 -1.34 -18.79 6.56
N ASP A 131 -0.78 -19.14 7.73
CA ASP A 131 -1.29 -18.68 9.03
C ASP A 131 -1.24 -17.16 9.15
N MET A 132 -0.19 -16.52 8.64
CA MET A 132 -0.09 -15.05 8.61
C MET A 132 -1.24 -14.42 7.82
N PHE A 133 -1.58 -14.96 6.65
CA PHE A 133 -2.70 -14.47 5.84
C PHE A 133 -4.07 -14.72 6.49
N GLN A 134 -4.28 -15.91 7.06
CA GLN A 134 -5.50 -16.20 7.83
C GLN A 134 -5.64 -15.27 9.03
N ASN A 135 -4.54 -14.98 9.74
CA ASN A 135 -4.54 -14.03 10.85
C ASN A 135 -4.83 -12.60 10.38
N MET A 136 -4.37 -12.20 9.20
CA MET A 136 -4.74 -10.90 8.62
C MET A 136 -6.24 -10.81 8.34
N GLU A 137 -6.85 -11.82 7.70
CA GLU A 137 -8.29 -11.87 7.44
C GLU A 137 -9.10 -11.87 8.75
N ASN A 138 -8.71 -12.69 9.73
CA ASN A 138 -9.34 -12.72 11.05
C ASN A 138 -9.27 -11.37 11.75
N ASN A 139 -8.11 -10.71 11.72
CA ASN A 139 -7.94 -9.37 12.29
C ASN A 139 -8.82 -8.35 11.57
N LEU A 140 -8.97 -8.45 10.25
CA LEU A 140 -9.83 -7.57 9.47
C LEU A 140 -11.30 -7.71 9.90
N ILE A 141 -11.78 -8.95 10.05
CA ILE A 141 -13.12 -9.26 10.55
C ILE A 141 -13.31 -8.74 11.98
N THR A 142 -12.33 -8.96 12.87
CA THR A 142 -12.38 -8.50 14.27
C THR A 142 -12.44 -6.98 14.36
N ILE A 143 -11.61 -6.25 13.62
CA ILE A 143 -11.65 -4.78 13.60
C ILE A 143 -13.00 -4.31 13.06
N TRP A 144 -13.46 -4.85 11.93
CA TRP A 144 -14.75 -4.51 11.35
C TRP A 144 -15.90 -4.68 12.34
N LYS A 145 -15.99 -5.85 12.98
CA LYS A 145 -17.08 -6.17 13.89
C LYS A 145 -16.98 -5.39 15.20
N ASP A 146 -15.84 -5.45 15.88
CA ASP A 146 -15.74 -5.05 17.29
C ASP A 146 -15.34 -3.57 17.46
N LYS A 147 -14.62 -3.01 16.48
CA LYS A 147 -14.13 -1.63 16.52
C LYS A 147 -14.95 -0.68 15.66
N ILE A 148 -15.30 -1.09 14.45
CA ILE A 148 -16.02 -0.23 13.50
C ILE A 148 -17.52 -0.25 13.78
N LEU A 149 -18.10 -1.45 13.87
CA LEU A 149 -19.53 -1.66 14.12
C LEU A 149 -19.89 -1.82 15.60
N HIS A 150 -18.89 -1.89 16.50
CA HIS A 150 -19.10 -2.10 17.94
C HIS A 150 -20.06 -3.24 18.29
N GLY A 151 -19.95 -4.35 17.56
CA GLY A 151 -20.76 -5.55 17.75
C GLY A 151 -22.18 -5.46 17.21
N LEU A 152 -22.59 -4.33 16.60
CA LEU A 152 -23.89 -4.24 15.96
C LEU A 152 -23.94 -5.11 14.70
N PRO A 153 -25.05 -5.83 14.47
CA PRO A 153 -25.21 -6.70 13.30
C PRO A 153 -25.62 -5.89 12.05
N LEU A 154 -24.93 -4.78 11.77
CA LEU A 154 -25.17 -3.97 10.58
C LEU A 154 -24.48 -4.58 9.37
N ARG A 155 -25.24 -4.75 8.28
CA ARG A 155 -24.75 -5.30 7.02
C ARG A 155 -25.65 -4.84 5.88
N VAL A 156 -25.04 -4.53 4.74
CA VAL A 156 -25.74 -4.38 3.47
C VAL A 156 -25.75 -5.74 2.78
N ASP A 157 -26.93 -6.32 2.62
CA ASP A 157 -27.08 -7.52 1.81
C ASP A 157 -27.10 -7.12 0.34
N TYR A 158 -26.17 -7.66 -0.42
CA TYR A 158 -26.03 -7.41 -1.85
C TYR A 158 -25.83 -8.72 -2.61
N GLN A 159 -26.21 -8.69 -3.88
CA GLN A 159 -26.02 -9.75 -4.85
C GLN A 159 -25.78 -9.07 -6.21
N ASP A 160 -25.01 -9.73 -7.09
CA ASP A 160 -24.83 -9.37 -8.51
C ASP A 160 -24.82 -7.85 -8.77
N LEU A 161 -23.85 -7.15 -8.18
CA LEU A 161 -23.74 -5.69 -8.28
C LEU A 161 -23.52 -5.25 -9.72
N VAL A 162 -24.21 -4.19 -10.12
CA VAL A 162 -24.02 -3.54 -11.42
C VAL A 162 -22.93 -2.48 -11.30
N ASP A 163 -21.97 -2.52 -12.21
CA ASP A 163 -20.96 -1.46 -12.38
C ASP A 163 -20.69 -1.29 -13.89
N ASP A 164 -20.91 -0.08 -14.40
CA ASP A 164 -20.72 0.25 -15.82
C ASP A 164 -19.38 0.98 -16.02
N PRO A 165 -18.32 0.28 -16.45
CA PRO A 165 -17.01 0.89 -16.66
C PRO A 165 -16.98 1.87 -17.84
N SER A 166 -18.04 1.93 -18.66
CA SER A 166 -18.18 2.92 -19.73
C SER A 166 -18.77 4.25 -19.24
N ASN A 167 -19.33 4.28 -18.03
CA ASN A 167 -19.84 5.49 -17.42
C ASN A 167 -18.68 6.34 -16.86
N THR A 168 -18.53 7.55 -17.41
CA THR A 168 -17.49 8.52 -17.04
C THR A 168 -18.02 9.70 -16.23
N ASP A 169 -19.27 9.65 -15.78
CA ASP A 169 -19.90 10.71 -15.01
C ASP A 169 -19.16 10.92 -13.68
N ILE A 170 -19.00 12.18 -13.29
CA ILE A 170 -18.34 12.53 -12.03
C ILE A 170 -19.14 11.93 -10.87
N SER A 171 -18.44 11.33 -9.91
CA SER A 171 -18.99 10.60 -8.76
C SER A 171 -19.65 9.26 -9.07
N TYR A 172 -19.64 8.78 -10.32
CA TYR A 172 -20.16 7.45 -10.62
C TYR A 172 -19.30 6.34 -9.99
N SER A 173 -19.97 5.34 -9.42
CA SER A 173 -19.46 4.01 -9.06
C SER A 173 -20.63 3.06 -8.83
N PHE A 174 -20.36 1.76 -8.67
CA PHE A 174 -21.40 0.78 -8.31
C PHE A 174 -22.24 1.16 -7.08
N LEU A 175 -21.70 1.93 -6.13
CA LEU A 175 -22.43 2.39 -4.93
C LEU A 175 -23.58 3.33 -5.27
N PHE A 176 -23.45 4.05 -6.38
CA PHE A 176 -24.40 5.08 -6.81
C PHE A 176 -25.17 4.68 -8.07
N ASP A 177 -24.96 3.46 -8.58
CA ASP A 177 -25.74 2.94 -9.69
C ASP A 177 -27.20 2.73 -9.22
N PRO A 178 -28.20 3.31 -9.92
CA PRO A 178 -29.59 3.24 -9.49
C PRO A 178 -30.16 1.81 -9.48
N LYS A 179 -29.51 0.85 -10.15
CA LYS A 179 -29.92 -0.57 -10.12
C LYS A 179 -29.49 -1.27 -8.81
N ASN A 180 -28.47 -0.76 -8.12
CA ASN A 180 -28.00 -1.32 -6.86
C ASN A 180 -28.77 -0.71 -5.67
N ILE A 181 -30.04 -1.07 -5.55
CA ILE A 181 -30.96 -0.51 -4.54
C ILE A 181 -30.52 -0.77 -3.09
N CYS A 182 -29.65 -1.76 -2.86
CA CYS A 182 -29.10 -2.08 -1.54
C CYS A 182 -28.24 -0.96 -0.93
N PHE A 183 -27.76 0.00 -1.73
CA PHE A 183 -26.96 1.14 -1.26
C PHE A 183 -27.75 2.43 -1.04
N GLN A 184 -29.09 2.42 -1.15
CA GLN A 184 -29.90 3.64 -0.99
C GLN A 184 -29.77 4.23 0.42
N ASP A 185 -29.68 3.39 1.45
CA ASP A 185 -29.49 3.80 2.85
C ASP A 185 -27.99 3.97 3.21
N HIS A 186 -27.35 4.92 2.53
CA HIS A 186 -25.94 5.27 2.71
C HIS A 186 -25.65 6.02 4.04
N ILE A 187 -26.64 6.22 4.90
CA ILE A 187 -26.45 6.88 6.21
C ILE A 187 -26.84 5.98 7.37
N HIS A 188 -27.05 4.68 7.13
CA HIS A 188 -27.56 3.74 8.13
C HIS A 188 -26.75 3.78 9.44
N LEU A 189 -25.42 3.61 9.35
CA LEU A 189 -24.54 3.66 10.53
C LEU A 189 -24.59 5.04 11.21
N VAL A 190 -24.68 6.13 10.44
CA VAL A 190 -24.79 7.49 11.00
C VAL A 190 -26.08 7.63 11.81
N CYS A 191 -27.21 7.16 11.28
CA CYS A 191 -28.49 7.14 11.98
C CYS A 191 -28.39 6.30 13.26
N THR A 192 -27.82 5.09 13.19
CA THR A 192 -27.60 4.22 14.35
C THR A 192 -26.77 4.89 15.44
N VAL A 193 -25.73 5.63 15.06
CA VAL A 193 -24.90 6.39 16.00
C VAL A 193 -25.71 7.51 16.65
N ILE A 194 -26.49 8.24 15.86
CA ILE A 194 -27.31 9.37 16.35
C ILE A 194 -28.41 8.89 17.30
N GLU A 195 -29.01 7.74 17.02
CA GLU A 195 -29.99 7.08 17.87
C GLU A 195 -29.38 6.51 19.16
N GLY A 196 -28.04 6.48 19.25
CA GLY A 196 -27.32 6.05 20.44
C GLY A 196 -27.47 4.55 20.73
N GLN A 197 -27.64 3.72 19.69
CA GLN A 197 -27.81 2.29 19.87
C GLN A 197 -26.50 1.63 20.38
N GLY A 198 -26.61 0.84 21.45
CA GLY A 198 -25.47 0.12 22.04
C GLY A 198 -24.33 1.05 22.48
N GLU A 199 -23.10 0.64 22.16
CA GLU A 199 -21.87 1.37 22.49
C GLU A 199 -21.74 2.71 21.75
N PHE A 200 -22.57 2.97 20.72
CA PHE A 200 -22.48 4.23 19.97
C PHE A 200 -23.02 5.46 20.74
N SER A 201 -23.76 5.24 21.84
CA SER A 201 -24.18 6.32 22.75
C SER A 201 -22.99 7.19 23.22
N ARG A 202 -21.78 6.62 23.30
CA ARG A 202 -20.54 7.33 23.68
C ARG A 202 -20.12 8.44 22.71
N PHE A 203 -20.58 8.41 21.46
CA PHE A 203 -20.23 9.41 20.45
C PHE A 203 -21.03 10.70 20.58
N LEU A 204 -22.08 10.72 21.39
CA LEU A 204 -22.92 11.88 21.67
C LEU A 204 -22.78 12.31 23.12
N LEU A 205 -22.43 13.57 23.35
CA LEU A 205 -22.38 14.13 24.70
C LEU A 205 -23.78 14.56 25.17
N GLN A 206 -24.50 15.33 24.36
CA GLN A 206 -25.89 15.79 24.58
C GLN A 206 -26.52 16.23 23.24
N GLN A 207 -27.85 16.30 23.16
CA GLN A 207 -28.53 17.09 22.13
C GLN A 207 -28.64 18.54 22.63
N LYS A 208 -28.23 19.52 21.82
CA LYS A 208 -28.47 20.93 22.14
C LYS A 208 -29.97 21.25 22.16
N HIS A 209 -30.33 22.34 22.83
CA HIS A 209 -31.67 22.93 22.78
C HIS A 209 -32.17 23.27 21.35
N ASP A 210 -31.27 23.35 20.36
CA ASP A 210 -31.55 23.61 18.94
C ASP A 210 -31.71 22.31 18.10
N GLY A 211 -31.69 21.14 18.73
CA GLY A 211 -31.80 19.83 18.07
C GLY A 211 -30.50 19.32 17.43
N LYS A 212 -29.37 20.05 17.53
CA LYS A 212 -28.09 19.58 16.97
C LYS A 212 -27.35 18.64 17.93
N PRO A 213 -26.81 17.50 17.44
CA PRO A 213 -25.99 16.62 18.27
C PRO A 213 -24.69 17.31 18.67
N ILE A 214 -24.31 17.20 19.95
CA ILE A 214 -22.97 17.54 20.43
C ILE A 214 -22.12 16.27 20.39
N TRP A 215 -21.13 16.26 19.51
CA TRP A 215 -20.25 15.12 19.32
C TRP A 215 -19.20 14.99 20.43
N ASN A 216 -18.94 13.76 20.86
CA ASN A 216 -17.78 13.43 21.68
C ASN A 216 -16.54 13.30 20.79
N HIS A 217 -15.77 14.38 20.69
CA HIS A 217 -14.61 14.43 19.80
C HIS A 217 -13.49 13.44 20.15
N ALA A 218 -13.34 13.08 21.43
CA ALA A 218 -12.38 12.06 21.84
C ALA A 218 -12.80 10.69 21.29
N ALA A 219 -14.07 10.31 21.49
CA ALA A 219 -14.60 9.07 20.94
C ALA A 219 -14.51 9.03 19.40
N LEU A 220 -14.85 10.14 18.70
CA LEU A 220 -14.69 10.23 17.25
C LEU A 220 -13.22 10.07 16.81
N SER A 221 -12.28 10.61 17.59
CA SER A 221 -10.85 10.47 17.31
C SER A 221 -10.39 9.03 17.43
N ASP A 222 -10.81 8.35 18.50
CA ASP A 222 -10.45 6.97 18.76
C ASP A 222 -11.04 6.05 17.66
N TRP A 223 -12.30 6.27 17.29
CA TRP A 223 -12.92 5.53 16.19
C TRP A 223 -12.23 5.80 14.83
N LEU A 224 -11.82 7.03 14.54
CA LEU A 224 -11.07 7.34 13.32
C LEU A 224 -9.67 6.67 13.29
N GLN A 225 -9.06 6.43 14.46
CA GLN A 225 -7.82 5.65 14.54
C GLN A 225 -8.06 4.17 14.24
N ASP A 226 -9.13 3.58 14.81
CA ASP A 226 -9.56 2.22 14.50
C ASP A 226 -9.93 2.08 13.01
N TYR A 227 -10.62 3.07 12.45
CA TYR A 227 -10.93 3.15 11.01
C TYR A 227 -9.67 3.22 10.15
N ALA A 228 -8.68 4.02 10.53
CA ALA A 228 -7.40 4.07 9.83
C ALA A 228 -6.64 2.74 9.91
N ALA A 229 -6.76 2.00 11.01
CA ALA A 229 -6.20 0.65 11.14
C ALA A 229 -6.90 -0.35 10.20
N LEU A 230 -8.24 -0.31 10.11
CA LEU A 230 -9.02 -1.09 9.13
C LEU A 230 -8.54 -0.80 7.70
N GLN A 231 -8.48 0.47 7.30
CA GLN A 231 -8.08 0.85 5.95
C GLN A 231 -6.66 0.39 5.59
N LYS A 232 -5.72 0.46 6.53
CA LYS A 232 -4.36 -0.08 6.34
C LYS A 232 -4.37 -1.58 6.13
N LEU A 233 -5.19 -2.31 6.89
CA LEU A 233 -5.29 -3.76 6.78
C LEU A 233 -5.99 -4.18 5.48
N LEU A 234 -7.04 -3.46 5.05
CA LEU A 234 -7.67 -3.65 3.74
C LEU A 234 -6.65 -3.47 2.60
N LEU A 235 -5.82 -2.43 2.68
CA LEU A 235 -4.77 -2.20 1.69
C LEU A 235 -3.76 -3.36 1.65
N LEU A 236 -3.37 -3.85 2.83
CA LEU A 236 -2.43 -4.96 2.95
C LEU A 236 -3.04 -6.28 2.42
N CYS A 237 -4.30 -6.58 2.75
CA CYS A 237 -4.99 -7.74 2.22
C CYS A 237 -5.15 -7.64 0.70
N ALA A 238 -5.54 -6.48 0.19
CA ALA A 238 -5.63 -6.24 -1.24
C ALA A 238 -4.29 -6.45 -1.96
N GLU A 239 -3.15 -6.07 -1.37
CA GLU A 239 -1.84 -6.31 -1.99
C GLU A 239 -1.39 -7.77 -1.91
N MET A 240 -1.61 -8.41 -0.74
CA MET A 240 -1.03 -9.72 -0.44
C MET A 240 -1.90 -10.89 -0.92
N LEU A 241 -3.21 -10.70 -1.06
CA LEU A 241 -4.18 -11.76 -1.37
C LEU A 241 -4.76 -11.64 -2.80
N SER A 242 -4.55 -10.51 -3.48
CA SER A 242 -5.04 -10.30 -4.85
C SER A 242 -4.01 -10.77 -5.90
N GLY A 243 -4.49 -11.17 -7.08
CA GLY A 243 -3.76 -11.95 -8.09
C GLY A 243 -2.47 -11.38 -8.72
N ALA A 244 -1.89 -10.31 -8.19
CA ALA A 244 -0.49 -9.86 -8.36
C ALA A 244 -0.33 -8.51 -7.64
N PRO A 245 0.87 -8.18 -7.11
CA PRO A 245 1.10 -6.92 -6.40
C PRO A 245 0.86 -5.73 -7.32
N ALA A 246 0.06 -4.78 -6.85
CA ALA A 246 -0.13 -3.51 -7.52
C ALA A 246 1.10 -2.62 -7.25
N ARG A 247 1.31 -1.61 -8.09
CA ARG A 247 2.32 -0.60 -7.73
C ARG A 247 1.83 0.14 -6.50
N GLY A 248 2.70 0.30 -5.50
CA GLY A 248 2.33 0.99 -4.26
C GLY A 248 1.69 2.37 -4.49
N THR A 249 2.11 3.12 -5.52
CA THR A 249 1.48 4.40 -5.88
C THR A 249 0.09 4.24 -6.46
N GLU A 250 -0.18 3.19 -7.24
CA GLU A 250 -1.54 2.93 -7.76
C GLU A 250 -2.45 2.44 -6.65
N LEU A 251 -1.96 1.51 -5.82
CA LEU A 251 -2.69 0.96 -4.70
C LEU A 251 -3.11 2.05 -3.70
N THR A 252 -2.19 2.94 -3.34
CA THR A 252 -2.48 4.06 -2.40
C THR A 252 -3.30 5.20 -3.02
N ALA A 253 -3.30 5.33 -4.35
CA ALA A 253 -4.10 6.31 -5.08
C ALA A 253 -5.43 5.73 -5.60
N THR A 254 -5.80 4.51 -5.19
CA THR A 254 -7.06 3.86 -5.59
C THR A 254 -8.24 4.77 -5.29
N ILE A 255 -9.01 5.10 -6.33
CA ILE A 255 -10.30 5.77 -6.19
C ILE A 255 -11.44 4.76 -6.41
N TYR A 256 -12.49 4.90 -5.61
CA TYR A 256 -13.69 4.06 -5.70
C TYR A 256 -14.82 4.68 -6.52
N CYS A 257 -14.70 5.96 -6.89
CA CYS A 257 -15.67 6.66 -7.73
C CYS A 257 -14.97 7.62 -8.69
N ASN A 258 -15.60 7.87 -9.82
CA ASN A 258 -15.07 8.73 -10.88
C ASN A 258 -14.87 10.16 -10.35
N THR A 259 -13.80 10.81 -10.81
CA THR A 259 -13.47 12.19 -10.45
C THR A 259 -13.27 13.03 -11.70
N GLN A 260 -13.22 14.35 -11.55
CA GLN A 260 -12.97 15.26 -12.67
C GLN A 260 -11.64 15.00 -13.38
N THR A 261 -10.60 14.60 -12.63
CA THR A 261 -9.25 14.33 -13.17
C THR A 261 -9.04 12.88 -13.56
N GLN A 262 -9.88 11.98 -13.08
CA GLN A 262 -9.81 10.55 -13.36
C GLN A 262 -11.23 10.05 -13.65
N PRO A 263 -11.64 10.05 -14.93
CA PRO A 263 -13.01 9.75 -15.34
C PRO A 263 -13.39 8.27 -15.21
N ILE A 264 -12.42 7.41 -14.89
CA ILE A 264 -12.62 5.97 -14.69
C ILE A 264 -11.94 5.59 -13.37
N HIS A 265 -12.74 5.15 -12.41
CA HIS A 265 -12.29 4.75 -11.09
C HIS A 265 -11.51 3.41 -11.10
N ASN A 266 -10.80 3.12 -10.02
CA ASN A 266 -9.96 1.92 -9.93
C ASN A 266 -10.71 0.72 -9.39
N LEU A 267 -11.65 0.92 -8.47
CA LEU A 267 -12.31 -0.18 -7.78
C LEU A 267 -13.64 -0.56 -8.45
N MET A 268 -13.61 -1.58 -9.29
CA MET A 268 -14.75 -1.96 -10.15
C MET A 268 -15.32 -3.32 -9.79
N VAL A 269 -16.61 -3.52 -10.06
CA VAL A 269 -17.24 -4.85 -10.02
C VAL A 269 -17.29 -5.49 -11.41
N PHE A 270 -16.73 -6.70 -11.54
CA PHE A 270 -16.89 -7.54 -12.73
C PHE A 270 -17.57 -8.86 -12.34
N GLY A 271 -18.85 -8.99 -12.69
CA GLY A 271 -19.66 -10.14 -12.30
C GLY A 271 -19.79 -10.22 -10.78
N GLN A 272 -19.27 -11.30 -10.17
CA GLN A 272 -19.29 -11.50 -8.72
C GLN A 272 -17.99 -11.06 -8.02
N HIS A 273 -17.05 -10.49 -8.76
CA HIS A 273 -15.73 -10.14 -8.25
C HIS A 273 -15.55 -8.64 -8.15
N MET A 274 -15.13 -8.18 -6.97
CA MET A 274 -14.58 -6.85 -6.82
C MET A 274 -13.12 -6.86 -7.30
N THR A 275 -12.76 -5.87 -8.10
CA THR A 275 -11.44 -5.82 -8.74
C THR A 275 -10.78 -4.48 -8.52
N LEU A 276 -9.47 -4.52 -8.28
CA LEU A 276 -8.60 -3.37 -8.36
C LEU A 276 -8.05 -3.25 -9.76
N HIS A 277 -8.34 -2.11 -10.38
CA HIS A 277 -7.97 -1.81 -11.73
C HIS A 277 -6.69 -0.97 -11.73
N CYS A 278 -5.57 -1.63 -12.03
CA CYS A 278 -4.30 -0.95 -12.24
C CYS A 278 -4.16 -0.58 -13.72
N GLN A 279 -3.72 0.65 -14.00
CA GLN A 279 -3.66 1.22 -15.35
C GLN A 279 -2.23 1.31 -15.87
N TYR A 280 -1.25 1.28 -14.97
CA TYR A 280 0.14 1.31 -15.36
C TYR A 280 0.57 -0.05 -15.90
N SER A 281 1.12 -0.05 -17.11
CA SER A 281 1.96 -1.14 -17.60
C SER A 281 3.30 -0.58 -18.10
N LYS A 282 4.42 -1.28 -17.83
CA LYS A 282 5.77 -0.86 -18.27
C LYS A 282 5.87 -0.76 -19.81
N THR A 283 4.93 -1.36 -20.52
CA THR A 283 4.81 -1.37 -21.98
C THR A 283 3.76 -0.40 -22.52
N SER A 284 2.98 0.30 -21.67
CA SER A 284 1.97 1.27 -22.10
C SER A 284 2.59 2.40 -22.94
N ALA A 285 3.80 2.85 -22.57
CA ALA A 285 4.56 3.85 -23.34
C ALA A 285 4.98 3.32 -24.73
N MET A 286 5.16 2.01 -24.89
CA MET A 286 5.49 1.38 -26.17
C MET A 286 4.25 1.05 -27.01
N MET A 287 3.12 0.72 -26.38
CA MET A 287 1.89 0.30 -27.06
C MET A 287 0.92 1.46 -27.35
N GLY A 288 1.19 2.66 -26.84
CA GLY A 288 0.38 3.86 -27.07
C GLY A 288 -1.00 3.84 -26.40
N HIS A 289 -1.28 2.83 -25.58
CA HIS A 289 -2.50 2.70 -24.79
C HIS A 289 -2.20 2.04 -23.44
N ASN A 290 -2.97 2.41 -22.42
CA ASN A 290 -2.89 1.76 -21.11
C ASN A 290 -3.51 0.37 -21.19
N LYS A 291 -2.79 -0.64 -20.66
CA LYS A 291 -3.33 -1.98 -20.51
C LYS A 291 -4.07 -2.06 -19.18
N LEU A 292 -5.32 -2.49 -19.26
CA LEU A 292 -6.14 -2.78 -18.10
C LEU A 292 -5.68 -4.11 -17.48
N ILE A 293 -5.26 -4.06 -16.22
CA ILE A 293 -4.86 -5.26 -15.45
C ILE A 293 -5.78 -5.35 -14.24
N PRO A 294 -6.86 -6.14 -14.32
CA PRO A 294 -7.77 -6.33 -13.19
C PRO A 294 -7.15 -7.33 -12.20
N HIS A 295 -7.06 -6.92 -10.94
CA HIS A 295 -6.70 -7.77 -9.82
C HIS A 295 -7.96 -8.05 -9.01
N SER A 296 -8.48 -9.28 -9.09
CA SER A 296 -9.60 -9.68 -8.24
C SER A 296 -9.15 -9.70 -6.78
N LEU A 297 -9.94 -9.07 -5.93
CA LEU A 297 -9.84 -9.18 -4.49
C LEU A 297 -10.40 -10.55 -4.05
N ASP A 298 -9.93 -11.07 -2.91
CA ASP A 298 -10.54 -12.24 -2.27
C ASP A 298 -11.92 -11.89 -1.70
N ALA A 299 -12.70 -12.92 -1.34
CA ALA A 299 -14.08 -12.75 -0.91
C ALA A 299 -14.24 -11.94 0.38
N ILE A 300 -13.33 -12.11 1.35
CA ILE A 300 -13.41 -11.45 2.66
C ILE A 300 -13.05 -9.98 2.50
N THR A 301 -11.94 -9.69 1.81
CA THR A 301 -11.51 -8.32 1.53
C THR A 301 -12.55 -7.58 0.69
N SER A 302 -13.11 -8.23 -0.35
CA SER A 302 -14.16 -7.64 -1.19
C SER A 302 -15.39 -7.27 -0.37
N ASP A 303 -15.89 -8.19 0.45
CA ASP A 303 -17.09 -7.95 1.27
C ASP A 303 -16.86 -6.79 2.24
N ILE A 304 -15.80 -6.85 3.05
CA ILE A 304 -15.53 -5.80 4.05
C ILE A 304 -15.29 -4.45 3.37
N LEU A 305 -14.67 -4.39 2.19
CA LEU A 305 -14.50 -3.14 1.45
C LEU A 305 -15.83 -2.57 0.94
N ILE A 306 -16.74 -3.42 0.43
CA ILE A 306 -18.09 -2.98 0.04
C ILE A 306 -18.87 -2.48 1.26
N GLN A 307 -18.84 -3.23 2.36
CA GLN A 307 -19.51 -2.84 3.61
C GLN A 307 -18.92 -1.53 4.18
N ASP A 308 -17.59 -1.36 4.15
CA ASP A 308 -16.92 -0.12 4.54
C ASP A 308 -17.44 1.07 3.74
N LEU A 309 -17.41 0.97 2.41
CA LEU A 309 -17.83 2.05 1.54
C LEU A 309 -19.32 2.40 1.72
N ALA A 310 -20.18 1.41 1.94
CA ALA A 310 -21.61 1.61 2.12
C ALA A 310 -22.00 2.13 3.52
N LEU A 311 -21.33 1.67 4.59
CA LEU A 311 -21.75 1.92 5.97
C LEU A 311 -20.77 2.81 6.74
N ALA A 312 -19.49 2.45 6.78
CA ALA A 312 -18.50 3.08 7.65
C ALA A 312 -17.96 4.39 7.08
N ARG A 313 -17.74 4.45 5.76
CA ARG A 313 -17.19 5.62 5.05
C ARG A 313 -18.02 6.89 5.25
N PRO A 314 -19.38 6.88 5.15
CA PRO A 314 -20.21 8.05 5.44
C PRO A 314 -20.03 8.57 6.87
N PHE A 315 -19.96 7.68 7.87
CA PHE A 315 -19.71 8.08 9.24
C PHE A 315 -18.29 8.61 9.44
N ALA A 316 -17.28 8.03 8.79
CA ALA A 316 -15.91 8.53 8.81
C ALA A 316 -15.80 9.96 8.25
N GLN A 317 -16.49 10.25 7.14
CA GLN A 317 -16.56 11.59 6.57
C GLN A 317 -17.19 12.59 7.56
N LEU A 318 -18.29 12.21 8.20
CA LEU A 318 -18.94 13.03 9.22
C LEU A 318 -18.02 13.28 10.42
N ALA A 319 -17.39 12.22 10.94
CA ALA A 319 -16.47 12.31 12.07
C ALA A 319 -15.29 13.25 11.76
N ALA A 320 -14.70 13.13 10.57
CA ALA A 320 -13.59 13.96 10.13
C ALA A 320 -13.99 15.45 9.97
N LEU A 321 -15.18 15.73 9.44
CA LEU A 321 -15.70 17.11 9.31
C LEU A 321 -15.86 17.76 10.69
N ASN A 322 -16.46 17.04 11.65
CA ASN A 322 -16.66 17.53 13.01
C ASN A 322 -15.34 17.71 13.80
N GLN A 323 -14.25 17.06 13.38
CA GLN A 323 -12.92 17.35 13.92
C GLN A 323 -12.26 18.57 13.28
N LYS A 324 -12.44 18.80 11.97
CA LYS A 324 -11.91 19.97 11.26
C LYS A 324 -12.51 21.27 11.80
N ASP A 325 -13.78 21.29 12.15
CA ASP A 325 -14.45 22.47 12.70
C ASP A 325 -13.81 22.95 14.02
N ILE A 326 -13.21 22.06 14.82
CA ILE A 326 -12.43 22.45 16.00
C ILE A 326 -11.08 23.07 15.62
N ILE A 327 -10.38 22.49 14.64
CA ILE A 327 -9.08 23.01 14.20
C ILE A 327 -9.27 24.40 13.60
N CYS A 328 -10.32 24.58 12.80
CA CYS A 328 -10.72 25.86 12.24
C CYS A 328 -11.24 26.84 13.30
N THR A 329 -12.02 26.43 14.31
CA THR A 329 -12.45 27.35 15.39
C THR A 329 -11.33 27.70 16.38
N LYS A 330 -10.38 26.79 16.66
CA LYS A 330 -9.16 27.11 17.41
C LYS A 330 -8.26 28.09 16.65
N HIS A 331 -8.18 27.99 15.31
CA HIS A 331 -7.46 28.97 14.48
C HIS A 331 -8.23 30.28 14.23
N MET A 332 -9.57 30.25 14.12
CA MET A 332 -10.42 31.45 13.99
C MET A 332 -10.54 32.25 15.28
N ARG A 333 -10.33 31.64 16.47
CA ARG A 333 -10.13 32.42 17.71
C ARG A 333 -8.84 33.25 17.69
N ILE A 334 -7.93 33.00 16.75
CA ILE A 334 -6.67 33.74 16.60
C ILE A 334 -6.73 34.74 15.42
N LYS A 335 -7.64 34.58 14.45
CA LYS A 335 -7.83 35.56 13.36
C LYS A 335 -9.30 35.62 12.91
N GLY A 336 -9.84 36.83 12.88
CA GLY A 336 -11.23 37.14 12.54
C GLY A 336 -11.71 36.62 11.18
N ALA A 337 -13.03 36.45 11.12
CA ALA A 337 -13.89 35.88 10.09
C ALA A 337 -13.45 36.00 8.61
N SER A 338 -13.65 34.91 7.85
CA SER A 338 -14.47 34.91 6.62
C SER A 338 -14.70 33.49 6.07
N THR A 339 -15.87 33.35 5.46
CA THR A 339 -16.56 32.25 4.76
C THR A 339 -15.72 31.21 4.01
N ILE A 340 -16.09 29.92 4.12
CA ILE A 340 -15.64 28.85 3.20
C ILE A 340 -16.86 28.14 2.59
N SER A 341 -16.82 28.07 1.26
CA SER A 341 -17.77 27.45 0.33
C SER A 341 -17.89 25.94 0.51
N SER A 342 -19.12 25.43 0.40
CA SER A 342 -19.48 24.00 0.43
C SER A 342 -19.15 23.29 -0.88
N TYR A 343 -18.17 22.39 -0.87
CA TYR A 343 -18.01 21.33 -1.86
C TYR A 343 -17.66 20.01 -1.14
N PRO A 344 -18.17 18.86 -1.60
CA PRO A 344 -17.88 17.56 -1.00
C PRO A 344 -16.40 17.22 -1.16
N ILE A 345 -15.75 16.87 -0.04
CA ILE A 345 -14.35 16.49 0.00
C ILE A 345 -14.24 15.03 -0.44
N HIS A 346 -14.03 14.81 -1.74
CA HIS A 346 -13.67 13.49 -2.26
C HIS A 346 -12.24 13.16 -1.80
N THR A 347 -12.12 12.29 -0.81
CA THR A 347 -10.84 11.90 -0.20
C THR A 347 -10.48 10.49 -0.68
N PRO A 348 -9.22 10.23 -1.08
CA PRO A 348 -8.72 8.88 -1.39
C PRO A 348 -8.98 7.90 -0.23
N LEU A 349 -8.94 6.59 -0.51
CA LEU A 349 -9.15 5.54 0.51
C LEU A 349 -8.25 5.74 1.75
N ILE A 350 -7.06 6.34 1.57
CA ILE A 350 -6.11 6.64 2.64
C ILE A 350 -5.81 8.14 2.70
N TYR A 351 -6.34 8.84 3.69
CA TYR A 351 -5.77 10.10 4.16
C TYR A 351 -5.81 10.17 5.68
N ALA A 352 -4.93 9.39 6.31
CA ALA A 352 -4.51 9.63 7.69
C ALA A 352 -3.07 10.17 7.66
N GLN A 353 -2.94 11.46 7.95
CA GLN A 353 -1.72 12.18 8.36
C GLN A 353 -0.54 12.22 7.38
N ASN A 354 -0.37 13.37 6.72
CA ASN A 354 0.92 14.08 6.64
C ASN A 354 0.71 15.50 6.10
N GLN A 355 0.25 16.42 6.95
CA GLN A 355 0.54 17.84 6.74
C GLN A 355 1.93 18.11 7.30
N ARG A 356 2.96 17.86 6.49
CA ARG A 356 4.20 18.64 6.58
C ARG A 356 4.18 19.62 5.42
N THR A 357 4.01 20.87 5.81
CA THR A 357 4.26 22.09 5.04
C THR A 357 5.51 21.92 4.18
N ILE A 358 5.34 21.95 2.86
CA ILE A 358 6.41 22.29 1.92
C ILE A 358 6.08 23.70 1.46
N LYS A 359 6.93 24.65 1.86
CA LYS A 359 7.07 25.95 1.20
C LYS A 359 8.00 25.78 0.01
#